data_AF-A0A1V6MPL9-F1
#
_entry.id   AF-A0A1V6MPL9-F1
#
_cell.length_a   1.000
_cell.length_b   1.000
_cell.length_c   1.000
_cell.angle_alpha   90.00
_cell.angle_beta   90.00
_cell.angle_gamma   90.00
#
_symmetry.space_group_name_H-M   'P 1'
#
loop_
_entity.id
_entity.type
_entity.pdbx_description
1 polymer ?
#
loop_
_entity_poly.entity_id
_entity_poly.type
_entity_poly.pdbx_seq_one_letter_code
_entity_poly.pdbx_strand_id
1 'polypeptide(L)'
;MSWSRGSLPALAVCVLLVTGSAGCGSDDAPAPTGQESALSSSPVGKVLDDTDDDGRHYREVGEKGAPQVALEVEPDAEGGWDVRLKLRDFRFSPSGAEARAVPGRGIARLFADGQPVADLRDTSYRIPEGYLGHGTHQVTARLYADDGTVWAVDGKPVESTADITASEPEPEPESESEQGSGAEPDSSSPSALSAPGTFPRTEGQGSPDRGGKAS
;
A
#
# COMPACT_ATOMS: atom_id res chain seq x y z
N MET A 1 -14.60 -20.04 36.09
CA MET A 1 -14.64 -19.71 37.53
C MET A 1 -13.98 -18.35 37.78
N SER A 2 -14.67 -17.52 38.55
CA SER A 2 -14.23 -16.40 39.41
C SER A 2 -13.33 -15.26 38.87
N TRP A 3 -14.01 -14.14 38.66
CA TRP A 3 -13.58 -12.74 38.82
C TRP A 3 -12.69 -12.48 40.05
N SER A 4 -11.81 -11.48 39.97
CA SER A 4 -11.34 -10.74 41.15
C SER A 4 -11.52 -9.24 40.92
N ARG A 5 -12.35 -8.62 41.76
CA ARG A 5 -12.54 -7.18 41.92
C ARG A 5 -11.63 -6.72 43.07
N GLY A 6 -10.92 -5.62 42.89
CA GLY A 6 -10.17 -4.93 43.94
C GLY A 6 -10.87 -3.63 44.35
N SER A 7 -11.09 -3.46 45.65
CA SER A 7 -11.98 -2.49 46.29
C SER A 7 -11.35 -1.11 46.53
N LEU A 8 -12.20 -0.07 46.48
CA LEU A 8 -11.93 1.32 46.92
C LEU A 8 -11.99 1.45 48.45
N PRO A 9 -11.17 2.30 49.08
CA PRO A 9 -11.44 2.82 50.42
C PRO A 9 -12.17 4.17 50.37
N ALA A 10 -13.27 4.24 51.11
CA ALA A 10 -14.06 5.43 51.39
C ALA A 10 -13.49 6.23 52.57
N LEU A 11 -13.77 7.54 52.55
CA LEU A 11 -14.16 8.44 53.66
C LEU A 11 -13.38 9.75 53.66
N ALA A 12 -14.09 10.86 53.45
CA ALA A 12 -14.27 11.87 54.49
C ALA A 12 -15.32 12.91 54.05
N VAL A 13 -16.41 12.96 54.81
CA VAL A 13 -17.45 13.99 54.76
C VAL A 13 -16.90 15.28 55.40
N CYS A 14 -17.09 16.41 54.73
CA CYS A 14 -17.15 17.72 55.39
C CYS A 14 -18.25 18.56 54.74
N VAL A 15 -19.38 18.63 55.42
CA VAL A 15 -20.44 19.62 55.21
C VAL A 15 -19.96 20.93 55.80
N LEU A 16 -19.83 21.97 54.99
CA LEU A 16 -19.83 23.36 55.45
C LEU A 16 -20.92 24.11 54.69
N LEU A 17 -22.00 24.40 55.41
CA LEU A 17 -23.02 25.38 55.04
C LEU A 17 -22.38 26.76 55.09
N VAL A 18 -22.35 27.46 53.95
CA VAL A 18 -22.11 28.90 53.91
C VAL A 18 -23.35 29.57 53.30
N THR A 19 -23.91 30.44 54.12
CA THR A 19 -25.06 31.31 53.89
C THR A 19 -24.84 32.28 52.74
N GLY A 20 -25.90 32.52 51.96
CA GLY A 20 -25.86 33.39 50.78
C GLY A 20 -25.74 34.89 51.07
N SER A 21 -25.34 35.60 50.02
CA SER A 21 -25.48 37.04 49.88
C SER A 21 -26.08 37.31 48.50
N ALA A 22 -27.26 37.94 48.48
CA ALA A 22 -27.86 38.49 47.28
C ALA A 22 -26.98 39.65 46.77
N GLY A 23 -26.59 39.58 45.50
CA GLY A 23 -25.90 40.66 44.79
C GLY A 23 -26.46 40.76 43.38
N CYS A 24 -27.20 41.83 43.12
CA CYS A 24 -27.59 42.26 41.79
C CYS A 24 -26.49 43.22 41.30
N GLY A 25 -25.84 42.91 40.17
CA GLY A 25 -24.75 43.74 39.66
C GLY A 25 -24.24 43.27 38.30
N SER A 26 -24.82 43.85 37.27
CA SER A 26 -24.34 44.10 35.90
C SER A 26 -23.42 43.08 35.21
N ASP A 27 -24.02 42.49 34.19
CA ASP A 27 -23.48 41.79 33.02
C ASP A 27 -22.34 42.56 32.33
N ASP A 28 -21.12 42.02 32.36
CA ASP A 28 -20.14 42.04 31.26
C ASP A 28 -18.98 41.10 31.62
N ALA A 29 -19.09 39.83 31.22
CA ALA A 29 -17.99 38.88 31.32
C ALA A 29 -17.80 38.21 29.95
N PRO A 30 -16.56 38.13 29.41
CA PRO A 30 -16.29 37.50 28.13
C PRO A 30 -16.70 36.03 28.21
N ALA A 31 -17.52 35.61 27.25
CA ALA A 31 -17.96 34.24 27.12
C ALA A 31 -16.75 33.29 27.12
N PRO A 32 -16.71 32.24 27.97
CA PRO A 32 -15.84 31.12 27.71
C PRO A 32 -16.38 30.42 26.45
N THR A 33 -15.72 30.61 25.31
CA THR A 33 -15.94 29.77 24.13
C THR A 33 -15.33 28.39 24.36
N GLY A 34 -15.90 27.68 25.32
CA GLY A 34 -15.94 26.23 25.39
C GLY A 34 -17.33 25.79 24.93
N GLN A 35 -17.61 25.99 23.64
CA GLN A 35 -18.60 25.15 22.98
C GLN A 35 -17.78 24.21 22.12
N GLU A 36 -17.61 22.99 22.66
CA GLU A 36 -17.59 21.78 21.86
C GLU A 36 -18.57 21.99 20.73
N SER A 37 -18.04 22.32 19.56
CA SER A 37 -18.80 22.18 18.34
C SER A 37 -19.19 20.72 18.36
N ALA A 38 -20.46 20.43 18.63
CA ALA A 38 -21.07 19.22 18.16
C ALA A 38 -20.84 19.28 16.66
N LEU A 39 -19.70 18.71 16.23
CA LEU A 39 -19.18 18.79 14.89
C LEU A 39 -20.28 18.18 14.05
N SER A 40 -21.08 19.04 13.43
CA SER A 40 -21.84 18.67 12.25
C SER A 40 -20.76 18.43 11.20
N SER A 41 -20.09 17.29 11.32
CA SER A 41 -19.13 16.80 10.35
C SER A 41 -19.97 16.68 9.10
N SER A 42 -19.82 17.63 8.20
CA SER A 42 -20.32 17.50 6.84
C SER A 42 -19.98 16.07 6.41
N PRO A 43 -20.88 15.31 5.79
CA PRO A 43 -20.64 13.89 5.54
C PRO A 43 -19.34 13.63 4.76
N VAL A 44 -18.84 14.65 4.06
CA VAL A 44 -17.59 14.64 3.27
C VAL A 44 -16.36 15.17 4.05
N GLY A 45 -16.49 15.54 5.32
CA GLY A 45 -15.39 16.05 6.14
C GLY A 45 -14.98 17.51 5.88
N LYS A 46 -14.01 17.98 6.67
CA LYS A 46 -13.37 19.31 6.53
C LYS A 46 -11.98 19.15 5.91
N VAL A 47 -11.56 20.08 5.07
CA VAL A 47 -10.17 20.11 4.56
C VAL A 47 -9.30 20.81 5.60
N LEU A 48 -8.14 20.23 5.90
CA LEU A 48 -7.14 20.75 6.83
C LEU A 48 -6.03 21.47 6.07
N ASP A 49 -5.30 22.33 6.78
CA ASP A 49 -4.11 22.99 6.24
C ASP A 49 -2.93 22.03 6.09
N ASP A 50 -2.87 20.97 6.91
CA ASP A 50 -1.87 19.91 6.83
C ASP A 50 -1.92 19.18 5.48
N THR A 51 -0.74 18.81 4.99
CA THR A 51 -0.56 18.09 3.72
C THR A 51 0.32 16.87 3.91
N ASP A 52 0.21 15.92 2.98
CA ASP A 52 1.23 14.87 2.86
C ASP A 52 2.50 15.36 2.13
N ASP A 53 3.43 14.42 1.92
CA ASP A 53 4.69 14.63 1.20
C ASP A 53 4.51 15.07 -0.26
N ASP A 54 3.36 14.76 -0.87
CA ASP A 54 2.97 15.18 -2.23
C ASP A 54 2.27 16.56 -2.23
N GLY A 55 2.13 17.22 -1.06
CA GLY A 55 1.46 18.50 -0.91
C GLY A 55 -0.07 18.42 -1.01
N ARG A 56 -0.66 17.24 -0.80
CA ARG A 56 -2.11 17.01 -0.85
C ARG A 56 -2.72 17.27 0.52
N HIS A 57 -3.67 18.20 0.58
CA HIS A 57 -4.37 18.53 1.82
C HIS A 57 -5.15 17.35 2.40
N TYR A 58 -5.17 17.27 3.72
CA TYR A 58 -5.94 16.28 4.45
C TYR A 58 -7.43 16.65 4.50
N ARG A 59 -8.29 15.63 4.45
CA ARG A 59 -9.74 15.72 4.57
C ARG A 59 -10.18 14.91 5.78
N GLU A 60 -10.41 15.64 6.86
CA GLU A 60 -10.77 15.11 8.17
C GLU A 60 -12.25 14.69 8.21
N VAL A 61 -12.48 13.43 8.53
CA VAL A 61 -13.81 12.85 8.81
C VAL A 61 -13.85 12.28 10.23
N GLY A 62 -15.05 12.21 10.81
CA GLY A 62 -15.19 11.58 12.14
C GLY A 62 -14.90 10.09 12.09
N GLU A 63 -14.36 9.53 13.19
CA GLU A 63 -13.96 8.12 13.30
C GLU A 63 -15.07 7.14 12.89
N LYS A 64 -16.32 7.46 13.22
CA LYS A 64 -17.47 6.59 12.92
C LYS A 64 -17.76 6.56 11.42
N GLY A 65 -17.44 5.44 10.80
CA GLY A 65 -17.62 5.24 9.36
C GLY A 65 -16.56 5.94 8.51
N ALA A 66 -15.42 6.30 9.12
CA ALA A 66 -14.25 6.74 8.37
C ALA A 66 -13.73 5.61 7.47
N PRO A 67 -13.25 5.93 6.27
CA PRO A 67 -12.62 4.93 5.41
C PRO A 67 -11.39 4.35 6.10
N GLN A 68 -11.09 3.07 5.82
CA GLN A 68 -9.93 2.38 6.35
C GLN A 68 -9.32 1.50 5.27
N VAL A 69 -8.00 1.33 5.35
CA VAL A 69 -7.23 0.43 4.50
C VAL A 69 -6.29 -0.39 5.38
N ALA A 70 -6.15 -1.67 5.05
CA ALA A 70 -5.05 -2.51 5.51
C ALA A 70 -4.33 -3.07 4.28
N LEU A 71 -3.01 -3.18 4.40
CA LEU A 71 -2.12 -3.60 3.34
C LEU A 71 -1.49 -4.96 3.68
N GLU A 72 -1.57 -5.90 2.74
CA GLU A 72 -0.83 -7.16 2.76
C GLU A 72 0.07 -7.20 1.53
N VAL A 73 1.32 -7.61 1.72
CA VAL A 73 2.30 -7.74 0.65
C VAL A 73 3.00 -9.09 0.78
N GLU A 74 3.00 -9.86 -0.30
CA GLU A 74 3.60 -11.20 -0.35
C GLU A 74 4.50 -11.33 -1.59
N PRO A 75 5.56 -12.14 -1.54
CA PRO A 75 6.33 -12.48 -2.74
C PRO A 75 5.43 -13.14 -3.78
N ASP A 76 5.58 -12.74 -5.04
CA ASP A 76 4.88 -13.36 -6.15
C ASP A 76 5.69 -14.54 -6.74
N ALA A 77 4.99 -15.57 -7.23
CA ALA A 77 5.60 -16.80 -7.75
C ALA A 77 6.41 -16.60 -9.05
N GLU A 78 6.11 -15.57 -9.83
CA GLU A 78 6.83 -15.19 -11.05
C GLU A 78 7.86 -14.08 -10.79
N GLY A 79 8.13 -13.77 -9.51
CA GLY A 79 9.00 -12.68 -9.08
C GLY A 79 8.25 -11.38 -8.80
N GLY A 80 8.86 -10.53 -7.98
CA GLY A 80 8.23 -9.31 -7.49
C GLY A 80 7.30 -9.54 -6.30
N TRP A 81 6.26 -8.71 -6.17
CA TRP A 81 5.41 -8.68 -4.98
C TRP A 81 3.94 -8.49 -5.33
N ASP A 82 3.09 -9.33 -4.75
CA ASP A 82 1.65 -9.19 -4.78
C ASP A 82 1.17 -8.33 -3.60
N VAL A 83 0.51 -7.23 -3.93
CA VAL A 83 -0.11 -6.30 -2.99
C VAL A 83 -1.61 -6.56 -2.95
N ARG A 84 -2.16 -6.73 -1.74
CA ARG A 84 -3.60 -6.86 -1.49
C ARG A 84 -4.07 -5.85 -0.46
N LEU A 85 -5.13 -5.12 -0.83
CA LEU A 85 -5.77 -4.14 0.03
C LEU A 85 -7.05 -4.71 0.65
N LYS A 86 -7.22 -4.53 1.95
CA LYS A 86 -8.48 -4.76 2.66
C LYS A 86 -9.08 -3.42 3.04
N LEU A 87 -10.27 -3.15 2.52
CA LEU A 87 -10.95 -1.85 2.66
C LEU A 87 -12.17 -1.96 3.58
N ARG A 88 -12.41 -0.91 4.37
CA ARG A 88 -13.66 -0.71 5.13
C ARG A 88 -14.14 0.71 4.90
N ASP A 89 -15.46 0.87 4.78
CA ASP A 89 -16.12 2.17 4.57
C ASP A 89 -15.51 2.99 3.42
N PHE A 90 -14.92 2.29 2.45
CA PHE A 90 -14.28 2.87 1.27
C PHE A 90 -14.67 2.10 0.01
N ARG A 91 -14.89 2.83 -1.07
CA ARG A 91 -15.20 2.30 -2.40
C ARG A 91 -14.37 2.98 -3.46
N PHE A 92 -13.76 2.20 -4.34
CA PHE A 92 -13.09 2.75 -5.51
C PHE A 92 -14.08 3.47 -6.44
N SER A 93 -13.65 4.63 -6.91
CA SER A 93 -14.30 5.33 -8.01
C SER A 93 -13.92 4.70 -9.36
N PRO A 94 -14.81 4.74 -10.35
CA PRO A 94 -14.43 4.36 -11.72
C PRO A 94 -13.42 5.36 -12.30
N SER A 95 -12.69 4.93 -13.32
CA SER A 95 -11.83 5.82 -14.09
C SER A 95 -12.62 6.98 -14.68
N GLY A 96 -12.08 8.20 -14.60
CA GLY A 96 -12.74 9.41 -15.08
C GLY A 96 -13.87 9.94 -14.18
N ALA A 97 -13.96 9.48 -12.93
CA ALA A 97 -14.84 10.09 -11.94
C ALA A 97 -14.60 11.61 -11.82
N GLU A 98 -15.65 12.38 -11.56
CA GLU A 98 -15.55 13.81 -11.34
C GLU A 98 -14.63 14.12 -10.17
N ALA A 99 -13.84 15.19 -10.28
CA ALA A 99 -12.95 15.66 -9.22
C ALA A 99 -13.73 16.31 -8.07
N ARG A 100 -14.46 15.49 -7.30
CA ARG A 100 -15.31 15.89 -6.19
C ARG A 100 -15.24 14.85 -5.08
N ALA A 101 -14.99 15.28 -3.85
CA ALA A 101 -15.06 14.38 -2.71
C ALA A 101 -16.49 13.84 -2.48
N VAL A 102 -16.57 12.52 -2.34
CA VAL A 102 -17.76 11.77 -1.93
C VAL A 102 -17.36 10.92 -0.73
N PRO A 103 -18.16 10.85 0.35
CA PRO A 103 -17.77 10.15 1.56
C PRO A 103 -17.34 8.70 1.28
N GLY A 104 -16.18 8.30 1.79
CA GLY A 104 -15.68 6.93 1.64
C GLY A 104 -15.45 6.53 0.18
N ARG A 105 -15.06 7.45 -0.69
CA ARG A 105 -14.85 7.16 -2.12
C ARG A 105 -13.59 7.81 -2.66
N GLY A 106 -12.93 7.12 -3.58
CA GLY A 106 -11.87 7.69 -4.40
C GLY A 106 -10.91 6.63 -4.91
N ILE A 107 -9.61 6.83 -4.70
CA ILE A 107 -8.54 5.88 -5.08
C ILE A 107 -7.64 5.55 -3.89
N ALA A 108 -6.89 4.46 -3.99
CA ALA A 108 -5.76 4.19 -3.12
C ALA A 108 -4.49 4.46 -3.92
N ARG A 109 -3.54 5.23 -3.39
CA ARG A 109 -2.21 5.36 -3.99
C ARG A 109 -1.24 4.48 -3.24
N LEU A 110 -0.48 3.70 -3.98
CA LEU A 110 0.59 2.87 -3.46
C LEU A 110 1.91 3.64 -3.54
N PHE A 111 2.71 3.54 -2.48
CA PHE A 111 4.03 4.12 -2.35
C PHE A 111 5.04 3.04 -1.98
N ALA A 112 6.28 3.21 -2.43
CA ALA A 112 7.45 2.46 -1.99
C ALA A 112 8.51 3.45 -1.54
N ASP A 113 8.94 3.37 -0.28
CA ASP A 113 9.87 4.31 0.37
C ASP A 113 9.46 5.78 0.18
N GLY A 114 8.14 6.04 0.26
CA GLY A 114 7.54 7.36 0.08
C GLY A 114 7.47 7.83 -1.38
N GLN A 115 7.89 7.03 -2.36
CA GLN A 115 7.75 7.36 -3.78
C GLN A 115 6.48 6.72 -4.38
N PRO A 116 5.68 7.46 -5.16
CA PRO A 116 4.45 6.94 -5.72
C PRO A 116 4.72 5.83 -6.75
N VAL A 117 4.04 4.70 -6.58
CA VAL A 117 4.14 3.51 -7.45
C VAL A 117 2.98 3.48 -8.43
N ALA A 118 1.74 3.54 -7.91
CA ALA A 118 0.53 3.39 -8.71
C ALA A 118 -0.70 4.00 -8.03
N ASP A 119 -1.63 4.50 -8.86
CA ASP A 119 -2.99 4.85 -8.45
C ASP A 119 -3.92 3.65 -8.69
N LEU A 120 -4.44 3.09 -7.62
CA LEU A 120 -5.22 1.85 -7.60
C LEU A 120 -6.73 2.16 -7.57
N ARG A 121 -7.46 1.45 -8.44
CA ARG A 121 -8.93 1.37 -8.47
C ARG A 121 -9.43 -0.06 -8.26
N ASP A 122 -8.53 -0.93 -7.83
CA ASP A 122 -8.79 -2.33 -7.49
C ASP A 122 -8.04 -2.68 -6.19
N THR A 123 -8.40 -3.80 -5.57
CA THR A 123 -7.80 -4.26 -4.32
C THR A 123 -6.49 -4.99 -4.52
N SER A 124 -6.15 -5.38 -5.75
CA SER A 124 -4.93 -6.13 -6.04
C SER A 124 -4.01 -5.35 -6.98
N TYR A 125 -2.70 -5.43 -6.73
CA TYR A 125 -1.68 -4.86 -7.58
C TYR A 125 -0.42 -5.71 -7.52
N ARG A 126 0.27 -5.92 -8.65
CA ARG A 126 1.59 -6.57 -8.67
C ARG A 126 2.66 -5.51 -8.86
N ILE A 127 3.59 -5.44 -7.91
CA ILE A 127 4.85 -4.73 -8.07
C ILE A 127 5.79 -5.65 -8.86
N PRO A 128 6.25 -5.25 -10.06
CA PRO A 128 7.08 -6.11 -10.88
C PRO A 128 8.45 -6.36 -10.23
N GLU A 129 9.05 -7.51 -10.54
CA GLU A 129 10.42 -7.83 -10.15
C GLU A 129 11.39 -6.71 -10.58
N GLY A 130 12.39 -6.44 -9.74
CA GLY A 130 13.40 -5.41 -9.99
C GLY A 130 12.92 -3.97 -9.83
N TYR A 131 11.62 -3.73 -9.56
CA TYR A 131 11.14 -2.39 -9.21
C TYR A 131 11.70 -1.91 -7.87
N LEU A 132 11.76 -2.82 -6.90
CA LEU A 132 12.40 -2.60 -5.61
C LEU A 132 13.82 -3.14 -5.68
N GLY A 133 14.77 -2.31 -5.23
CA GLY A 133 16.15 -2.72 -5.10
C GLY A 133 16.33 -3.82 -4.06
N HIS A 134 17.55 -4.28 -3.85
CA HIS A 134 17.83 -5.20 -2.76
C HIS A 134 17.75 -4.47 -1.42
N GLY A 135 17.19 -5.15 -0.42
CA GLY A 135 17.07 -4.65 0.95
C GLY A 135 15.63 -4.56 1.43
N THR A 136 15.45 -3.87 2.55
CA THR A 136 14.13 -3.66 3.16
C THR A 136 13.52 -2.38 2.62
N HIS A 137 12.30 -2.50 2.09
CA HIS A 137 11.51 -1.40 1.54
C HIS A 137 10.21 -1.27 2.31
N GLN A 138 9.75 -0.03 2.44
CA GLN A 138 8.48 0.29 3.06
C GLN A 138 7.42 0.51 1.98
N VAL A 139 6.39 -0.33 1.95
CA VAL A 139 5.24 -0.17 1.05
C VAL A 139 4.08 0.44 1.82
N THR A 140 3.51 1.53 1.31
CA THR A 140 2.40 2.23 1.94
C THR A 140 1.23 2.38 0.99
N ALA A 141 0.02 2.04 1.42
CA ALA A 141 -1.22 2.33 0.72
C ALA A 141 -1.96 3.45 1.46
N ARG A 142 -2.21 4.57 0.77
CA ARG A 142 -2.93 5.75 1.33
C ARG A 142 -4.19 6.03 0.53
N LEU A 143 -5.28 6.39 1.21
CA LEU A 143 -6.57 6.67 0.57
C LEU A 143 -6.75 8.15 0.23
N TYR A 144 -7.20 8.41 -0.99
CA TYR A 144 -7.49 9.75 -1.52
C TYR A 144 -8.95 9.84 -1.94
N ALA A 145 -9.55 11.01 -1.73
CA ALA A 145 -10.82 11.39 -2.33
C ALA A 145 -10.63 11.71 -3.84
N ASP A 146 -11.72 11.74 -4.61
CA ASP A 146 -11.65 12.03 -6.05
C ASP A 146 -11.22 13.47 -6.38
N ASP A 147 -11.37 14.43 -5.44
CA ASP A 147 -10.76 15.77 -5.56
C ASP A 147 -9.25 15.78 -5.24
N GLY A 148 -8.71 14.62 -4.86
CA GLY A 148 -7.33 14.36 -4.51
C GLY A 148 -6.89 14.91 -3.15
N THR A 149 -7.84 15.22 -2.25
CA THR A 149 -7.52 15.35 -0.82
C THR A 149 -7.25 13.97 -0.22
N VAL A 150 -6.37 13.89 0.77
CA VAL A 150 -6.07 12.64 1.50
C VAL A 150 -7.17 12.42 2.54
N TRP A 151 -7.77 11.24 2.60
CA TRP A 151 -8.69 10.95 3.71
C TRP A 151 -7.92 10.93 5.03
N ALA A 152 -8.45 11.59 6.07
CA ALA A 152 -7.81 11.68 7.36
C ALA A 152 -8.80 11.48 8.52
N VAL A 153 -8.28 10.97 9.64
CA VAL A 153 -8.98 10.79 10.91
C VAL A 153 -8.05 11.26 12.02
N ASP A 154 -8.54 12.14 12.90
CA ASP A 154 -7.77 12.78 13.97
C ASP A 154 -6.49 13.46 13.46
N GLY A 155 -6.58 14.10 12.28
CA GLY A 155 -5.48 14.79 11.63
C GLY A 155 -4.41 13.88 11.02
N LYS A 156 -4.64 12.56 11.00
CA LYS A 156 -3.71 11.57 10.43
C LYS A 156 -4.24 11.02 9.12
N PRO A 157 -3.38 10.83 8.10
CA PRO A 157 -3.80 10.21 6.86
C PRO A 157 -4.29 8.78 7.10
N VAL A 158 -5.33 8.39 6.37
CA VAL A 158 -5.82 7.01 6.32
C VAL A 158 -4.90 6.23 5.39
N GLU A 159 -3.96 5.51 6.01
CA GLU A 159 -2.96 4.70 5.32
C GLU A 159 -2.59 3.43 6.08
N SER A 160 -1.97 2.49 5.38
CA SER A 160 -1.42 1.26 5.96
C SER A 160 -0.08 0.95 5.31
N THR A 161 0.87 0.49 6.13
CA THR A 161 2.26 0.32 5.75
C THR A 161 2.75 -1.08 6.10
N ALA A 162 3.50 -1.70 5.21
CA ALA A 162 4.13 -3.00 5.38
C ALA A 162 5.60 -2.94 4.93
N ASP A 163 6.48 -3.58 5.69
CA ASP A 163 7.89 -3.73 5.30
C ASP A 163 8.07 -5.03 4.50
N ILE A 164 8.81 -4.96 3.40
CA ILE A 164 9.18 -6.12 2.59
C ILE A 164 10.69 -6.17 2.41
N THR A 165 11.24 -7.37 2.29
CA THR A 165 12.68 -7.56 2.07
C THR A 165 12.90 -8.21 0.72
N ALA A 166 13.42 -7.45 -0.23
CA ALA A 166 13.79 -7.92 -1.56
C ALA A 166 15.21 -8.47 -1.54
N SER A 167 15.32 -9.77 -1.83
CA SER A 167 16.58 -10.47 -2.03
C SER A 167 16.81 -10.69 -3.52
N GLU A 168 18.07 -10.88 -3.92
CA GLU A 168 18.35 -11.36 -5.27
C GLU A 168 17.73 -12.77 -5.45
N PRO A 169 17.12 -13.08 -6.61
CA PRO A 169 16.76 -14.46 -6.89
C PRO A 169 18.03 -15.30 -6.82
N GLU A 170 18.05 -16.28 -5.90
CA GLU A 170 19.17 -17.23 -5.83
C GLU A 170 19.28 -17.88 -7.21
N PRO A 171 20.47 -17.87 -7.86
CA PRO A 171 20.62 -18.50 -9.16
C PRO A 171 20.19 -19.96 -9.00
N GLU A 172 19.11 -20.34 -9.69
CA GLU A 172 18.70 -21.73 -9.73
C GLU A 172 19.93 -22.52 -10.19
N PRO A 173 20.33 -23.61 -9.48
CA PRO A 173 21.42 -24.43 -9.94
C PRO A 173 21.03 -24.91 -11.34
N GLU A 174 21.73 -24.38 -12.34
CA GLU A 174 21.73 -24.91 -13.69
C GLU A 174 21.90 -26.41 -13.51
N SER A 175 20.87 -27.19 -13.81
CA SER A 175 20.98 -28.63 -13.82
C SER A 175 21.96 -28.95 -14.93
N GLU A 176 23.25 -28.96 -14.57
CA GLU A 176 24.34 -29.47 -15.36
C GLU A 176 23.89 -30.84 -15.82
N SER A 177 23.52 -30.91 -17.09
CA SER A 177 23.29 -32.15 -17.78
C SER A 177 24.66 -32.80 -17.91
N GLU A 178 25.13 -33.42 -16.82
CA GLU A 178 26.38 -34.17 -16.79
C GLU A 178 26.25 -35.35 -17.76
N GLN A 179 26.91 -35.19 -18.91
CA GLN A 179 27.36 -36.28 -19.74
C GLN A 179 28.27 -37.21 -18.92
N GLY A 180 27.69 -38.29 -18.39
CA GLY A 180 28.45 -39.43 -17.86
C GLY A 180 28.73 -40.45 -18.96
N SER A 181 29.97 -40.47 -19.46
CA SER A 181 30.51 -41.50 -20.36
C SER A 181 31.40 -42.49 -19.60
N GLY A 182 31.24 -43.79 -19.86
CA GLY A 182 32.14 -44.89 -19.45
C GLY A 182 31.42 -46.26 -19.50
N ALA A 183 31.54 -47.07 -20.57
CA ALA A 183 32.59 -48.10 -20.83
C ALA A 183 32.34 -49.40 -19.98
N GLU A 184 32.19 -50.65 -20.45
CA GLU A 184 32.67 -51.43 -21.63
C GLU A 184 31.80 -52.72 -21.85
N PRO A 185 32.25 -53.85 -22.47
CA PRO A 185 32.27 -54.17 -23.90
C PRO A 185 31.48 -55.48 -24.27
N ASP A 186 31.65 -55.90 -25.52
CA ASP A 186 31.42 -57.25 -26.10
C ASP A 186 30.18 -57.49 -26.99
N SER A 187 30.49 -57.52 -28.29
CA SER A 187 30.28 -58.65 -29.20
C SER A 187 28.86 -58.90 -29.72
N SER A 188 28.58 -58.36 -30.92
CA SER A 188 28.31 -59.17 -32.13
C SER A 188 28.01 -58.28 -33.34
N SER A 189 28.92 -58.31 -34.31
CA SER A 189 28.65 -58.03 -35.73
C SER A 189 28.12 -59.31 -36.41
N PRO A 190 27.53 -59.30 -37.64
CA PRO A 190 27.92 -58.39 -38.72
C PRO A 190 26.85 -57.92 -39.74
N SER A 191 27.29 -56.96 -40.56
CA SER A 191 26.98 -56.76 -41.98
C SER A 191 25.65 -56.11 -42.39
N ALA A 192 25.74 -54.88 -42.92
CA ALA A 192 25.49 -54.61 -44.35
C ALA A 192 25.86 -53.17 -44.76
N LEU A 193 26.90 -53.07 -45.60
CA LEU A 193 27.12 -52.17 -46.74
C LEU A 193 26.15 -50.98 -46.95
N SER A 194 26.66 -49.74 -46.95
CA SER A 194 26.82 -48.93 -48.17
C SER A 194 27.44 -47.54 -47.94
N ALA A 195 28.13 -47.09 -48.98
CA ALA A 195 29.08 -46.00 -49.19
C ALA A 195 28.53 -44.53 -49.04
N PRO A 196 29.39 -43.50 -49.15
CA PRO A 196 29.25 -42.20 -48.48
C PRO A 196 28.76 -41.06 -49.38
N GLY A 197 28.28 -39.99 -48.75
CA GLY A 197 28.03 -38.69 -49.38
C GLY A 197 28.70 -37.57 -48.59
N THR A 198 29.76 -37.02 -49.17
CA THR A 198 30.50 -35.84 -48.70
C THR A 198 29.77 -34.54 -49.12
N PHE A 199 30.02 -33.45 -48.38
CA PHE A 199 30.20 -32.04 -48.80
C PHE A 199 29.34 -30.97 -48.07
N PRO A 200 29.85 -29.72 -47.97
CA PRO A 200 29.86 -28.94 -46.72
C PRO A 200 29.12 -27.58 -46.77
N ARG A 201 29.15 -26.87 -45.61
CA ARG A 201 29.27 -25.40 -45.38
C ARG A 201 28.53 -24.44 -46.32
N THR A 202 27.67 -23.58 -45.75
CA THR A 202 27.61 -22.15 -46.15
C THR A 202 27.29 -21.27 -44.94
N GLU A 203 28.09 -20.21 -44.81
CA GLU A 203 27.91 -19.09 -43.90
C GLU A 203 26.77 -18.20 -44.42
N GLY A 204 25.96 -17.66 -43.51
CA GLY A 204 24.84 -16.76 -43.80
C GLY A 204 25.01 -15.43 -43.08
N GLN A 205 25.78 -14.55 -43.71
CA GLN A 205 26.00 -13.15 -43.40
C GLN A 205 24.74 -12.33 -43.67
N GLY A 206 24.41 -11.35 -42.80
CA GLY A 206 23.38 -10.36 -43.15
C GLY A 206 22.96 -9.39 -42.04
N SER A 207 23.75 -8.33 -41.81
CA SER A 207 23.21 -7.01 -41.44
C SER A 207 23.09 -6.16 -42.71
N PRO A 208 22.10 -5.26 -42.80
CA PRO A 208 22.49 -3.85 -42.70
C PRO A 208 21.48 -2.91 -42.01
N ASP A 209 22.08 -1.88 -41.44
CA ASP A 209 21.59 -0.55 -41.10
C ASP A 209 20.65 0.07 -42.15
N ARG A 210 19.62 0.80 -41.69
CA ARG A 210 18.95 1.83 -42.50
C ARG A 210 18.38 2.93 -41.62
N GLY A 211 19.05 4.08 -41.63
CA GLY A 211 18.59 5.33 -41.04
C GLY A 211 17.42 6.00 -41.77
N GLY A 212 16.78 6.97 -41.09
CA GLY A 212 15.65 7.73 -41.64
C GLY A 212 15.13 8.88 -40.76
N LYS A 213 15.93 9.98 -40.69
CA LYS A 213 15.56 11.41 -40.74
C LYS A 213 14.10 11.87 -40.51
N ALA A 214 13.99 12.81 -39.56
CA ALA A 214 13.36 14.15 -39.60
C ALA A 214 12.05 14.37 -40.37
N SER A 215 11.07 14.93 -39.65
CA SER A 215 10.21 16.05 -40.05
C SER A 215 9.78 16.82 -38.81
#